data_AF-A0A7C1L1B8-F1
#
_entry.id   AF-A0A7C1L1B8-F1
#
_cell.length_a   1.000
_cell.length_b   1.000
_cell.length_c   1.000
_cell.angle_alpha   90.00
_cell.angle_beta   90.00
_cell.angle_gamma   90.00
#
_symmetry.space_group_name_H-M   'P 1'
#
loop_
_entity.id
_entity.type
_entity.pdbx_description
1 polymer ?
#
loop_
_entity_poly.entity_id
_entity_poly.type
_entity_poly.pdbx_seq_one_letter_code
_entity_poly.pdbx_strand_id
1 'polypeptide(L)'
;MPKDWTEGEVETIVKVYFDMLLLELQGKEYNKSEHRRNLSPQLNNRSDGSIERKHQNISAVLIEMGVPFISGYKPLKNYQRAVLPNVIEYHLGNNPQILDTVSKDVDTQVSVPTVENILKSLVEPPEPSIPSIKKIKESYQTYKAKHQTNYLAREASNQSLGKSGEQFVMNYEMARLIQLGKERLADKIEQVSIFIGDSAGYDIHSYEATGKDRFIEVKTTKYGKETPFYITTNELQFSNVYQDKYFLYRVFGFRESPMLYTLPGFLRNNFQLSPTEYSARR
;
A
#
# COMPACT_ATOMS: atom_id res chain seq x y z
N MET A 1 -14.37 -14.15 29.60
CA MET A 1 -13.31 -13.19 29.22
C MET A 1 -12.64 -13.68 27.95
N PRO A 2 -12.18 -12.81 27.04
CA PRO A 2 -11.39 -13.25 25.90
C PRO A 2 -10.15 -13.98 26.42
N LYS A 3 -9.91 -15.22 25.97
CA LYS A 3 -8.69 -15.95 26.33
C LYS A 3 -7.53 -15.32 25.58
N ASP A 4 -6.51 -14.89 26.31
CA ASP A 4 -5.29 -14.35 25.70
C ASP A 4 -4.67 -15.37 24.74
N TRP A 5 -4.06 -14.87 23.67
CA TRP A 5 -3.34 -15.71 22.71
C TRP A 5 -2.05 -16.22 23.34
N THR A 6 -1.88 -17.55 23.38
CA THR A 6 -0.63 -18.17 23.81
C THR A 6 0.44 -18.07 22.72
N GLU A 7 1.70 -18.21 23.08
CA GLU A 7 2.81 -18.19 22.12
C GLU A 7 2.65 -19.27 21.04
N GLY A 8 2.33 -20.52 21.42
CA GLY A 8 2.08 -21.59 20.45
C GLY A 8 0.88 -21.35 19.52
N GLU A 9 -0.17 -20.66 19.98
CA GLU A 9 -1.26 -20.22 19.09
C GLU A 9 -0.77 -19.16 18.10
N VAL A 10 0.10 -18.23 18.55
CA VAL A 10 0.70 -17.19 17.70
C VAL A 10 1.64 -17.79 16.65
N GLU A 11 2.48 -18.75 17.02
CA GLU A 11 3.35 -19.47 16.09
C GLU A 11 2.54 -20.18 15.00
N THR A 12 1.49 -20.91 15.42
CA THR A 12 0.63 -21.67 14.50
C THR A 12 -0.05 -20.76 13.48
N ILE A 13 -0.65 -19.65 13.93
CA ILE A 13 -1.33 -18.71 13.02
C ILE A 13 -0.36 -17.95 12.12
N VAL A 14 0.84 -17.63 12.61
CA VAL A 14 1.89 -16.99 11.79
C VAL A 14 2.32 -17.91 10.65
N LYS A 15 2.54 -19.20 10.93
CA LYS A 15 2.88 -20.19 9.90
C LYS A 15 1.79 -20.27 8.81
N VAL A 16 0.53 -20.45 9.20
CA VAL A 16 -0.58 -20.54 8.23
C VAL A 16 -0.77 -19.24 7.45
N TYR A 17 -0.50 -18.09 8.06
CA TYR A 17 -0.49 -16.81 7.35
C TYR A 17 0.58 -16.80 6.25
N PHE A 18 1.81 -17.22 6.55
CA PHE A 18 2.88 -17.24 5.57
C PHE A 18 2.67 -18.28 4.47
N ASP A 19 2.06 -19.43 4.76
CA ASP A 19 1.66 -20.40 3.73
C ASP A 19 0.74 -19.75 2.69
N MET A 20 -0.25 -18.96 3.15
CA MET A 20 -1.14 -18.20 2.26
C MET A 20 -0.41 -17.05 1.55
N LEU A 21 0.48 -16.33 2.24
CA LEU A 21 1.23 -15.23 1.63
C LEU A 21 2.11 -15.73 0.48
N LEU A 22 2.77 -16.87 0.64
CA LEU A 22 3.57 -17.48 -0.43
C LEU A 22 2.73 -17.84 -1.66
N LEU A 23 1.50 -18.33 -1.46
CA LEU A 23 0.57 -18.58 -2.57
C LEU A 23 0.19 -17.26 -3.27
N GLU A 24 -0.14 -16.21 -2.52
CA GLU A 24 -0.50 -14.89 -3.07
C GLU A 24 0.65 -14.26 -3.87
N LEU A 25 1.88 -14.27 -3.34
CA LEU A 25 3.07 -13.75 -4.04
C LEU A 25 3.41 -14.55 -5.31
N GLN A 26 3.02 -15.82 -5.36
CA GLN A 26 3.20 -16.68 -6.54
C GLN A 26 2.03 -16.61 -7.52
N GLY A 27 1.00 -15.79 -7.26
CA GLY A 27 -0.21 -15.72 -8.09
C GLY A 27 -1.04 -17.01 -8.07
N LYS A 28 -0.90 -17.84 -7.03
CA LYS A 28 -1.67 -19.07 -6.85
C LYS A 28 -2.95 -18.78 -6.08
N GLU A 29 -4.06 -19.31 -6.55
CA GLU A 29 -5.34 -19.22 -5.85
C GLU A 29 -5.29 -19.94 -4.50
N TYR A 30 -5.95 -19.36 -3.50
CA TYR A 30 -6.09 -19.95 -2.16
C TYR A 30 -7.39 -19.47 -1.50
N ASN A 31 -7.97 -20.30 -0.62
CA ASN A 31 -9.25 -20.00 0.02
C ASN A 31 -9.04 -19.61 1.50
N LYS A 32 -9.08 -18.31 1.79
CA LYS A 32 -8.95 -17.77 3.15
C LYS A 32 -9.93 -18.40 4.16
N SER A 33 -11.16 -18.67 3.74
CA SER A 33 -12.18 -19.28 4.62
C SER A 33 -11.86 -20.74 4.93
N GLU A 34 -11.32 -21.48 3.97
CA GLU A 34 -10.87 -22.86 4.18
C GLU A 34 -9.67 -22.93 5.14
N HIS A 35 -8.65 -22.09 4.92
CA HIS A 35 -7.51 -22.00 5.85
C HIS A 35 -7.96 -21.67 7.28
N ARG A 36 -8.92 -20.75 7.46
CA ARG A 36 -9.47 -20.45 8.79
C ARG A 36 -10.20 -21.63 9.42
N ARG A 37 -11.04 -22.35 8.66
CA ARG A 37 -11.74 -23.56 9.15
C ARG A 37 -10.77 -24.64 9.61
N ASN A 38 -9.70 -24.86 8.85
CA ASN A 38 -8.68 -25.86 9.18
C ASN A 38 -7.78 -25.44 10.36
N LEU A 39 -7.62 -24.13 10.57
CA LEU A 39 -6.81 -23.56 11.64
C LEU A 39 -7.56 -23.49 12.99
N SER A 40 -8.88 -23.29 12.99
CA SER A 40 -9.64 -23.11 14.24
C SER A 40 -9.45 -24.25 15.27
N PRO A 41 -9.49 -25.55 14.89
CA PRO A 41 -9.24 -26.64 15.84
C PRO A 41 -7.85 -26.62 16.48
N GLN A 42 -6.85 -26.09 15.77
CA GLN A 42 -5.47 -25.97 16.26
C GLN A 42 -5.28 -24.78 17.20
N LEU A 43 -6.23 -23.84 17.21
CA LEU A 43 -6.22 -22.62 18.01
C LEU A 43 -7.28 -22.66 19.11
N ASN A 44 -7.45 -23.81 19.77
CA ASN A 44 -8.46 -24.00 20.83
C ASN A 44 -9.88 -23.59 20.41
N ASN A 45 -10.26 -23.84 19.15
CA ASN A 45 -11.55 -23.48 18.57
C ASN A 45 -11.87 -21.97 18.64
N ARG A 46 -10.85 -21.12 18.44
CA ARG A 46 -11.07 -19.67 18.28
C ARG A 46 -12.02 -19.38 17.13
N SER A 47 -12.90 -18.39 17.33
CA SER A 47 -13.88 -17.97 16.34
C SER A 47 -13.23 -17.36 15.10
N ASP A 48 -13.90 -17.43 13.96
CA ASP A 48 -13.44 -16.85 12.69
C ASP A 48 -13.03 -15.38 12.82
N GLY A 49 -13.85 -14.56 13.47
CA GLY A 49 -13.53 -13.14 13.69
C GLY A 49 -12.31 -12.93 14.60
N SER A 50 -11.98 -13.86 15.49
CA SER A 50 -10.76 -13.78 16.30
C SER A 50 -9.53 -14.10 15.45
N ILE A 51 -9.62 -15.12 14.60
CA ILE A 51 -8.55 -15.52 13.68
C ILE A 51 -8.29 -14.41 12.65
N GLU A 52 -9.35 -13.84 12.07
CA GLU A 52 -9.25 -12.74 11.12
C GLU A 52 -8.57 -11.51 11.74
N ARG A 53 -9.00 -11.07 12.93
CA ARG A 53 -8.32 -9.96 13.63
C ARG A 53 -6.85 -10.24 13.90
N LYS A 54 -6.48 -11.49 14.18
CA LYS A 54 -5.08 -11.86 14.39
C LYS A 54 -4.29 -11.85 13.07
N HIS A 55 -4.87 -12.27 11.95
CA HIS A 55 -4.26 -12.06 10.63
C HIS A 55 -4.09 -10.57 10.29
N GLN A 56 -5.07 -9.74 10.61
CA GLN A 56 -4.97 -8.28 10.48
C GLN A 56 -3.84 -7.70 11.35
N ASN A 57 -3.62 -8.25 12.55
CA ASN A 57 -2.48 -7.89 13.39
C ASN A 57 -1.14 -8.30 12.74
N ILE A 58 -1.05 -9.49 12.13
CA ILE A 58 0.13 -9.92 11.38
C ILE A 58 0.42 -8.94 10.25
N SER A 59 -0.59 -8.57 9.44
CA SER A 59 -0.42 -7.56 8.37
C SER A 59 0.13 -6.23 8.90
N ALA A 60 -0.30 -5.78 10.07
CA ALA A 60 0.23 -4.56 10.69
C ALA A 60 1.70 -4.68 11.08
N VAL A 61 2.12 -5.82 11.62
CA VAL A 61 3.53 -6.08 11.94
C VAL A 61 4.38 -6.18 10.68
N LEU A 62 3.89 -6.83 9.62
CA LEU A 62 4.62 -6.93 8.34
C LEU A 62 4.86 -5.57 7.71
N ILE A 63 3.90 -4.65 7.80
CA ILE A 63 4.10 -3.25 7.39
C ILE A 63 5.22 -2.60 8.19
N GLU A 64 5.24 -2.76 9.53
CA GLU A 64 6.31 -2.21 10.37
C GLU A 64 7.69 -2.81 10.03
N MET A 65 7.73 -4.07 9.60
CA MET A 65 8.93 -4.77 9.12
C MET A 65 9.30 -4.47 7.66
N GLY A 66 8.47 -3.73 6.91
CA GLY A 66 8.68 -3.45 5.50
C GLY A 66 8.48 -4.64 4.56
N VAL A 67 7.69 -5.64 4.97
CA VAL A 67 7.38 -6.85 4.21
C VAL A 67 5.94 -6.76 3.65
N PRO A 68 5.68 -7.20 2.40
CA PRO A 68 4.32 -7.31 1.88
C PRO A 68 3.44 -8.20 2.74
N PHE A 69 2.14 -7.94 2.70
CA PHE A 69 1.14 -8.65 3.48
C PHE A 69 -0.02 -9.07 2.58
N ILE A 70 -0.84 -9.99 3.08
CA ILE A 70 -2.01 -10.47 2.33
C ILE A 70 -3.03 -9.34 2.19
N SER A 71 -3.32 -8.92 0.95
CA SER A 71 -4.13 -7.73 0.64
C SER A 71 -5.54 -7.78 1.24
N GLY A 72 -6.07 -9.00 1.44
CA GLY A 72 -7.38 -9.22 2.04
C GLY A 72 -7.46 -9.08 3.56
N TYR A 73 -6.34 -8.89 4.27
CA TYR A 73 -6.32 -8.71 5.73
C TYR A 73 -5.89 -7.28 6.07
N LYS A 74 -6.87 -6.38 6.20
CA LYS A 74 -6.66 -4.97 6.55
C LYS A 74 -5.81 -4.83 7.82
N PRO A 75 -4.67 -4.13 7.82
CA PRO A 75 -3.79 -4.00 8.98
C PRO A 75 -4.50 -3.44 10.23
N LEU A 76 -4.35 -4.12 11.38
CA LEU A 76 -4.86 -3.68 12.68
C LEU A 76 -3.71 -3.50 13.68
N LYS A 77 -3.40 -2.24 14.03
CA LYS A 77 -2.23 -1.85 14.84
C LYS A 77 -2.32 -2.21 16.33
N ASN A 78 -3.47 -2.67 16.82
CA ASN A 78 -3.65 -3.10 18.20
C ASN A 78 -3.34 -4.60 18.33
N TYR A 79 -2.09 -4.93 18.70
CA TYR A 79 -1.60 -6.30 18.83
C TYR A 79 -0.64 -6.46 20.03
N GLN A 80 -0.36 -7.72 20.40
CA GLN A 80 0.57 -8.08 21.48
C GLN A 80 2.02 -7.74 21.10
N ARG A 81 2.47 -6.50 21.33
CA ARG A 81 3.80 -5.98 20.93
C ARG A 81 4.99 -6.80 21.46
N ALA A 82 4.83 -7.47 22.60
CA ALA A 82 5.89 -8.29 23.20
C ALA A 82 6.04 -9.70 22.58
N VAL A 83 5.04 -10.19 21.84
CA VAL A 83 5.01 -11.58 21.35
C VAL A 83 4.99 -11.63 19.83
N LEU A 84 4.03 -10.95 19.19
CA LEU A 84 3.75 -11.13 17.76
C LEU A 84 4.95 -10.74 16.86
N PRO A 85 5.62 -9.59 17.05
CA PRO A 85 6.79 -9.25 16.25
C PRO A 85 7.93 -10.26 16.39
N ASN A 86 8.22 -10.73 17.60
CA ASN A 86 9.30 -11.68 17.85
C ASN A 86 9.03 -13.04 17.16
N VAL A 87 7.79 -13.52 17.23
CA VAL A 87 7.39 -14.77 16.55
C VAL A 87 7.50 -14.64 15.03
N ILE A 88 7.10 -13.49 14.46
CA ILE A 88 7.24 -13.25 13.01
C ILE A 88 8.71 -13.15 12.61
N GLU A 89 9.53 -12.42 13.37
CA GLU A 89 10.97 -12.30 13.10
C GLU A 89 11.67 -13.66 13.17
N TYR A 90 11.37 -14.46 14.21
CA TYR A 90 11.88 -15.82 14.34
C TYR A 90 11.42 -16.73 13.19
N HIS A 91 10.15 -16.63 12.78
CA HIS A 91 9.63 -17.40 11.65
C HIS A 91 10.34 -17.05 10.35
N LEU A 92 10.53 -15.76 10.04
CA LEU A 92 11.24 -15.30 8.85
C LEU A 92 12.72 -15.72 8.88
N GLY A 93 13.39 -15.64 10.03
CA GLY A 93 14.79 -16.03 10.19
C GLY A 93 15.03 -17.53 9.95
N ASN A 94 14.07 -18.39 10.32
CA ASN A 94 14.15 -19.83 10.08
C ASN A 94 13.61 -20.28 8.73
N ASN A 95 13.01 -19.36 7.95
CA ASN A 95 12.37 -19.65 6.66
C ASN A 95 12.85 -18.65 5.59
N PRO A 96 14.15 -18.64 5.25
CA PRO A 96 14.73 -17.66 4.32
C PRO A 96 14.06 -17.67 2.93
N GLN A 97 13.51 -18.82 2.51
CA GLN A 97 12.75 -18.96 1.26
C GLN A 97 11.55 -18.00 1.15
N ILE A 98 11.01 -17.53 2.29
CA ILE A 98 9.94 -16.54 2.30
C ILE A 98 10.47 -15.21 1.79
N LEU A 99 11.59 -14.74 2.33
CA LEU A 99 12.20 -13.48 1.92
C LEU A 99 12.76 -13.55 0.50
N ASP A 100 13.23 -14.72 0.05
CA ASP A 100 13.59 -14.94 -1.34
C ASP A 100 12.38 -14.79 -2.28
N THR A 101 11.24 -15.35 -1.88
CA THR A 101 9.99 -15.23 -2.65
C THR A 101 9.52 -13.78 -2.68
N VAL A 102 9.55 -13.08 -1.54
CA VAL A 102 9.25 -11.65 -1.45
C VAL A 102 10.19 -10.82 -2.34
N SER A 103 11.50 -11.10 -2.33
CA SER A 103 12.45 -10.37 -3.17
C SER A 103 12.15 -10.55 -4.64
N LYS A 104 11.95 -11.80 -5.09
CA LYS A 104 11.59 -12.12 -6.48
C LYS A 104 10.29 -11.43 -6.89
N ASP A 105 9.30 -11.46 -6.00
CA ASP A 105 8.01 -10.82 -6.19
C ASP A 105 8.14 -9.31 -6.38
N VAL A 106 8.92 -8.62 -5.53
CA VAL A 106 9.20 -7.18 -5.61
C VAL A 106 9.90 -6.79 -6.91
N ASP A 107 10.86 -7.60 -7.35
CA ASP A 107 11.66 -7.37 -8.56
C ASP A 107 10.91 -7.75 -9.84
N THR A 108 9.81 -8.51 -9.75
CA THR A 108 9.00 -8.89 -10.90
C THR A 108 8.43 -7.66 -11.58
N GLN A 109 8.73 -7.51 -12.87
CA GLN A 109 8.20 -6.47 -13.73
C GLN A 109 6.72 -6.70 -13.99
N VAL A 110 5.95 -5.61 -14.00
CA VAL A 110 4.52 -5.62 -14.29
C VAL A 110 4.28 -4.70 -15.46
N SER A 111 3.60 -5.19 -16.49
CA SER A 111 3.12 -4.37 -17.61
C SER A 111 1.81 -3.70 -17.24
N VAL A 112 1.43 -2.65 -17.98
CA VAL A 112 0.10 -2.04 -17.81
C VAL A 112 -0.95 -3.10 -18.18
N PRO A 113 -1.82 -3.53 -17.25
CA PRO A 113 -2.83 -4.53 -17.55
C PRO A 113 -3.93 -3.92 -18.43
N THR A 114 -4.48 -4.74 -19.32
CA THR A 114 -5.65 -4.35 -20.11
C THR A 114 -6.89 -4.38 -19.21
N VAL A 115 -7.58 -3.25 -19.13
CA VAL A 115 -8.86 -3.13 -18.40
C VAL A 115 -9.99 -2.81 -19.38
N GLU A 116 -11.10 -3.55 -19.30
CA GLU A 116 -12.24 -3.36 -20.24
C GLU A 116 -12.83 -1.94 -20.14
N ASN A 117 -12.92 -1.42 -18.92
CA ASN A 117 -13.37 -0.05 -18.67
C ASN A 117 -12.54 0.55 -17.55
N ILE A 118 -11.53 1.32 -17.93
CA ILE A 118 -10.59 1.95 -16.99
C ILE A 118 -11.28 2.88 -15.98
N LEU A 119 -12.43 3.48 -16.33
CA LEU A 119 -13.16 4.37 -15.43
C LEU A 119 -13.80 3.62 -14.25
N LYS A 120 -14.07 2.31 -14.40
CA LYS A 120 -14.55 1.45 -13.30
C LYS A 120 -13.49 1.13 -12.25
N SER A 121 -12.23 1.48 -12.50
CA SER A 121 -11.14 1.32 -11.51
C SER A 121 -11.27 2.29 -10.34
N LEU A 122 -12.02 3.38 -10.49
CA LEU A 122 -12.19 4.37 -9.43
C LEU A 122 -13.02 3.81 -8.26
N VAL A 123 -12.47 3.88 -7.06
CA VAL A 123 -13.13 3.53 -5.79
C VAL A 123 -12.94 4.61 -4.75
N GLU A 124 -13.74 4.52 -3.69
CA GLU A 124 -13.60 5.38 -2.51
C GLU A 124 -12.24 5.18 -1.82
N PRO A 125 -11.61 6.27 -1.33
CA PRO A 125 -10.40 6.18 -0.53
C PRO A 125 -10.67 5.43 0.79
N PRO A 126 -9.64 4.84 1.42
CA PRO A 126 -9.79 4.25 2.75
C PRO A 126 -10.24 5.31 3.76
N GLU A 127 -11.04 4.89 4.75
CA GLU A 127 -11.50 5.79 5.80
C GLU A 127 -10.30 6.48 6.49
N PRO A 128 -10.38 7.81 6.72
CA PRO A 128 -9.31 8.54 7.37
C PRO A 128 -9.01 7.93 8.74
N SER A 129 -7.79 7.44 8.92
CA SER A 129 -7.28 7.08 10.24
C SER A 129 -6.84 8.33 10.99
N ILE A 130 -7.72 9.34 11.12
CA ILE A 130 -7.43 10.51 11.93
C ILE A 130 -7.37 10.00 13.38
N PRO A 131 -6.20 9.97 14.03
CA PRO A 131 -6.18 9.74 15.45
C PRO A 131 -6.90 10.94 16.07
N SER A 132 -7.95 10.67 16.83
CA SER A 132 -8.51 11.68 17.71
C SER A 132 -7.36 12.33 18.48
N ILE A 133 -7.21 13.65 18.37
CA ILE A 133 -6.16 14.45 19.02
C ILE A 133 -6.06 14.13 20.53
N LYS A 134 -7.11 13.55 21.12
CA LYS A 134 -7.14 12.95 22.45
C LYS A 134 -6.58 11.52 22.49
N LYS A 135 -5.26 11.37 22.31
CA LYS A 135 -4.35 10.40 22.96
C LYS A 135 -3.03 10.34 22.18
N ILE A 136 -2.32 11.46 22.10
CA ILE A 136 -0.86 11.44 21.95
C ILE A 136 -0.30 11.16 23.35
N LYS A 137 -0.52 9.93 23.85
CA LYS A 137 0.24 9.39 24.98
C LYS A 137 0.68 8.01 24.54
N GLU A 138 1.99 7.84 24.58
CA GLU A 138 2.80 6.76 24.05
C GLU A 138 3.04 6.86 22.54
N SER A 139 4.23 7.37 22.21
CA SER A 139 4.94 7.00 21.00
C SER A 139 4.72 5.51 20.74
N TYR A 140 3.92 5.16 19.72
CA TYR A 140 3.99 3.82 19.15
C TYR A 140 5.43 3.65 18.69
N GLN A 141 6.26 3.03 19.53
CA GLN A 141 7.60 2.62 19.13
C GLN A 141 7.38 1.65 17.98
N THR A 142 7.62 2.12 16.75
CA THR A 142 7.62 1.28 15.56
C THR A 142 8.59 0.14 15.82
N TYR A 143 8.11 -1.10 15.68
CA TYR A 143 9.01 -2.24 15.74
C TYR A 143 9.96 -2.14 14.56
N LYS A 144 11.22 -1.77 14.81
CA LYS A 144 12.28 -1.82 13.80
C LYS A 144 12.93 -3.19 13.90
N ALA A 145 12.55 -4.10 13.01
CA ALA A 145 13.28 -5.35 12.83
C ALA A 145 14.76 -5.03 12.63
N LYS A 146 15.64 -5.76 13.33
CA LYS A 146 17.08 -5.57 13.17
C LYS A 146 17.49 -6.10 11.80
N HIS A 147 18.11 -5.26 10.98
CA HIS A 147 18.76 -5.66 9.73
C HIS A 147 17.86 -6.37 8.71
N GLN A 148 16.62 -5.88 8.51
CA GLN A 148 15.75 -6.41 7.47
C GLN A 148 15.57 -5.41 6.32
N THR A 149 15.70 -5.90 5.09
CA THR A 149 15.41 -5.12 3.86
C THR A 149 13.97 -4.65 3.87
N ASN A 150 13.73 -3.35 3.64
CA ASN A 150 12.39 -2.82 3.45
C ASN A 150 11.92 -3.07 2.01
N TYR A 151 11.28 -4.21 1.80
CA TYR A 151 10.73 -4.65 0.52
C TYR A 151 9.61 -3.75 0.00
N LEU A 152 8.81 -3.16 0.88
CA LEU A 152 7.79 -2.18 0.51
C LEU A 152 8.40 -0.88 -0.04
N ALA A 153 9.47 -0.37 0.59
CA ALA A 153 10.21 0.80 0.07
C ALA A 153 10.91 0.48 -1.26
N ARG A 154 11.50 -0.71 -1.36
CA ARG A 154 12.14 -1.19 -2.59
C ARG A 154 11.14 -1.31 -3.74
N GLU A 155 9.94 -1.83 -3.48
CA GLU A 155 8.86 -1.92 -4.47
C GLU A 155 8.37 -0.55 -4.90
N ALA A 156 8.14 0.36 -3.95
CA ALA A 156 7.74 1.72 -4.26
C ALA A 156 8.81 2.50 -5.06
N SER A 157 10.07 2.12 -4.94
CA SER A 157 11.19 2.70 -5.70
C SER A 157 11.41 2.00 -7.05
N ASN A 158 10.58 1.01 -7.41
CA ASN A 158 10.69 0.30 -8.69
C ASN A 158 10.21 1.20 -9.84
N GLN A 159 11.15 1.74 -10.60
CA GLN A 159 10.87 2.65 -11.72
C GLN A 159 9.96 2.03 -12.80
N SER A 160 10.06 0.72 -13.04
CA SER A 160 9.19 0.06 -14.01
C SER A 160 7.73 0.10 -13.57
N LEU A 161 7.48 -0.16 -12.28
CA LEU A 161 6.14 -0.10 -11.70
C LEU A 161 5.60 1.33 -11.68
N GLY A 162 6.43 2.30 -11.29
CA GLY A 162 6.08 3.73 -11.32
C GLY A 162 5.61 4.16 -12.71
N LYS A 163 6.44 3.91 -13.74
CA LYS A 163 6.12 4.23 -15.14
C LYS A 163 4.82 3.56 -15.63
N SER A 164 4.61 2.28 -15.31
CA SER A 164 3.37 1.60 -15.69
C SER A 164 2.14 2.18 -14.99
N GLY A 165 2.28 2.59 -13.74
CA GLY A 165 1.24 3.27 -13.00
C GLY A 165 0.92 4.67 -13.54
N GLU A 166 1.94 5.47 -13.85
CA GLU A 166 1.78 6.77 -14.50
C GLU A 166 1.04 6.62 -15.84
N GLN A 167 1.45 5.67 -16.67
CA GLN A 167 0.76 5.39 -17.93
C GLN A 167 -0.70 4.96 -17.73
N PHE A 168 -0.99 4.16 -16.70
CA PHE A 168 -2.35 3.80 -16.35
C PHE A 168 -3.19 5.05 -15.98
N VAL A 169 -2.64 5.96 -15.18
CA VAL A 169 -3.32 7.20 -14.79
C VAL A 169 -3.50 8.16 -15.97
N MET A 170 -2.51 8.27 -16.87
CA MET A 170 -2.65 9.01 -18.13
C MET A 170 -3.86 8.51 -18.93
N ASN A 171 -3.96 7.19 -19.10
CA ASN A 171 -5.08 6.56 -19.82
C ASN A 171 -6.41 6.81 -19.12
N TYR A 172 -6.43 6.75 -17.78
CA TYR A 172 -7.62 7.04 -16.98
C TYR A 172 -8.06 8.51 -17.16
N GLU A 173 -7.14 9.47 -17.09
CA GLU A 173 -7.45 10.89 -17.21
C GLU A 173 -7.93 11.27 -18.62
N MET A 174 -7.33 10.69 -19.66
CA MET A 174 -7.82 10.83 -21.03
C MET A 174 -9.26 10.32 -21.14
N ALA A 175 -9.53 9.09 -20.66
CA ALA A 175 -10.88 8.53 -20.66
C ALA A 175 -11.87 9.39 -19.86
N ARG A 176 -11.46 9.93 -18.71
CA ARG A 176 -12.28 10.80 -17.86
C ARG A 176 -12.67 12.09 -18.59
N LEU A 177 -11.72 12.75 -19.24
CA LEU A 177 -11.99 13.99 -19.98
C LEU A 177 -12.83 13.74 -21.23
N ILE A 178 -12.58 12.67 -21.98
CA ILE A 178 -13.41 12.28 -23.14
C ILE A 178 -14.85 12.00 -22.70
N GLN A 179 -15.05 11.26 -21.60
CA GLN A 179 -16.37 10.98 -21.04
C GLN A 179 -17.14 12.25 -20.63
N LEU A 180 -16.43 13.34 -20.32
CA LEU A 180 -16.97 14.66 -19.99
C LEU A 180 -17.13 15.59 -21.22
N GLY A 181 -16.85 15.10 -22.44
CA GLY A 181 -16.89 15.88 -23.68
C GLY A 181 -15.80 16.96 -23.74
N LYS A 182 -14.61 16.63 -23.21
CA LYS A 182 -13.44 17.52 -23.12
C LYS A 182 -12.23 16.96 -23.86
N GLU A 183 -12.45 16.44 -25.06
CA GLU A 183 -11.42 15.82 -25.92
C GLU A 183 -10.23 16.76 -26.14
N ARG A 184 -10.49 18.05 -26.39
CA ARG A 184 -9.42 19.06 -26.57
C ARG A 184 -8.55 19.29 -25.33
N LEU A 185 -9.04 18.96 -24.13
CA LEU A 185 -8.24 18.99 -22.91
C LEU A 185 -7.53 17.64 -22.70
N ALA A 186 -8.15 16.53 -23.11
CA ALA A 186 -7.52 15.21 -23.08
C ALA A 186 -6.23 15.19 -23.95
N ASP A 187 -6.28 15.81 -25.13
CA ASP A 187 -5.12 15.94 -26.04
C ASP A 187 -3.97 16.76 -25.47
N LYS A 188 -4.19 17.49 -24.36
CA LYS A 188 -3.20 18.36 -23.70
C LYS A 188 -2.68 17.77 -22.39
N ILE A 189 -3.07 16.56 -22.03
CA ILE A 189 -2.52 15.90 -20.83
C ILE A 189 -1.03 15.63 -21.08
N GLU A 190 -0.19 15.98 -20.12
CA GLU A 190 1.26 15.83 -20.20
C GLU A 190 1.79 14.99 -19.02
N GLN A 191 2.71 14.08 -19.32
CA GLN A 191 3.47 13.37 -18.30
C GLN A 191 4.75 14.16 -17.99
N VAL A 192 4.72 14.96 -16.94
CA VAL A 192 5.75 15.94 -16.56
C VAL A 192 7.02 15.26 -16.05
N SER A 193 6.89 14.09 -15.44
CA SER A 193 8.01 13.27 -14.96
C SER A 193 9.04 12.96 -16.07
N ILE A 194 8.63 12.91 -17.33
CA ILE A 194 9.51 12.66 -18.49
C ILE A 194 10.36 13.89 -18.86
N PHE A 195 9.83 15.11 -18.68
CA PHE A 195 10.45 16.34 -19.20
C PHE A 195 11.25 17.12 -18.17
N ILE A 196 10.76 17.16 -16.91
CA ILE A 196 11.35 17.97 -15.83
C ILE A 196 12.03 17.07 -14.77
N GLY A 197 11.74 15.76 -14.80
CA GLY A 197 12.17 14.80 -13.79
C GLY A 197 11.56 15.07 -12.41
N ASP A 198 12.13 14.46 -11.38
CA ASP A 198 11.65 14.48 -9.98
C ASP A 198 11.56 15.88 -9.34
N SER A 199 12.03 16.92 -10.04
CA SER A 199 12.03 18.31 -9.56
C SER A 199 10.69 19.03 -9.72
N ALA A 200 9.76 18.51 -10.51
CA ALA A 200 8.44 19.13 -10.73
C ALA A 200 7.51 19.07 -9.50
N GLY A 201 7.61 17.99 -8.69
CA GLY A 201 6.78 17.77 -7.51
C GLY A 201 5.40 17.17 -7.79
N TYR A 202 5.18 16.72 -9.03
CA TYR A 202 4.02 15.95 -9.51
C TYR A 202 4.39 15.21 -10.82
N ASP A 203 3.61 14.19 -11.20
CA ASP A 203 3.91 13.33 -12.35
C ASP A 203 3.15 13.72 -13.62
N ILE A 204 1.87 14.10 -13.49
CA ILE A 204 0.97 14.33 -14.63
C ILE A 204 0.26 15.68 -14.51
N HIS A 205 0.28 16.47 -15.58
CA HIS A 205 -0.56 17.67 -15.73
C HIS A 205 -1.83 17.30 -16.51
N SER A 206 -2.98 17.47 -15.86
CA SER A 206 -4.30 17.24 -16.41
C SER A 206 -5.20 18.45 -16.12
N TYR A 207 -6.51 18.32 -16.37
CA TYR A 207 -7.46 19.42 -16.27
C TYR A 207 -8.78 19.00 -15.63
N GLU A 208 -9.41 19.89 -14.88
CA GLU A 208 -10.82 19.82 -14.55
C GLU A 208 -11.69 20.03 -15.80
N ALA A 209 -12.97 19.67 -15.72
CA ALA A 209 -13.93 19.93 -16.81
C ALA A 209 -14.07 21.43 -17.14
N THR A 210 -13.77 22.30 -16.18
CA THR A 210 -13.74 23.76 -16.32
C THR A 210 -12.48 24.30 -17.01
N GLY A 211 -11.47 23.45 -17.22
CA GLY A 211 -10.15 23.82 -17.72
C GLY A 211 -9.15 24.25 -16.64
N LYS A 212 -9.53 24.22 -15.36
CA LYS A 212 -8.58 24.46 -14.25
C LYS A 212 -7.53 23.34 -14.21
N ASP A 213 -6.28 23.70 -13.93
CA ASP A 213 -5.20 22.70 -13.81
C ASP A 213 -5.49 21.65 -12.74
N ARG A 214 -5.05 20.44 -13.03
CA ARG A 214 -4.98 19.31 -12.12
C ARG A 214 -3.55 18.77 -12.14
N PHE A 215 -2.80 18.98 -11.06
CA PHE A 215 -1.47 18.42 -10.86
C PHE A 215 -1.59 17.10 -10.13
N ILE A 216 -1.19 16.01 -10.78
CA ILE A 216 -1.42 14.66 -10.30
C ILE A 216 -0.10 14.02 -9.91
N GLU A 217 -0.05 13.53 -8.67
CA GLU A 217 1.00 12.64 -8.16
C GLU A 217 0.48 11.20 -8.15
N VAL A 218 1.24 10.29 -8.76
CA VAL A 218 0.86 8.89 -8.92
C VAL A 218 1.66 8.01 -7.98
N LYS A 219 0.99 7.29 -7.09
CA LYS A 219 1.63 6.28 -6.23
C LYS A 219 1.06 4.91 -6.54
N THR A 220 1.90 4.03 -7.06
CA THR A 220 1.49 2.70 -7.53
C THR A 220 1.98 1.60 -6.60
N THR A 221 1.22 0.52 -6.48
CA THR A 221 1.66 -0.71 -5.79
C THR A 221 1.01 -1.93 -6.41
N LYS A 222 1.73 -3.04 -6.41
CA LYS A 222 1.21 -4.36 -6.78
C LYS A 222 0.23 -4.91 -5.75
N TYR A 223 0.34 -4.45 -4.52
CA TYR A 223 -0.38 -4.96 -3.36
C TYR A 223 -1.70 -4.20 -3.11
N GLY A 224 -2.38 -4.50 -2.01
CA GLY A 224 -3.68 -3.92 -1.67
C GLY A 224 -3.66 -2.43 -1.31
N LYS A 225 -4.86 -1.85 -1.23
CA LYS A 225 -5.11 -0.41 -0.97
C LYS A 225 -4.51 0.15 0.32
N GLU A 226 -4.26 -0.71 1.32
CA GLU A 226 -3.74 -0.35 2.64
C GLU A 226 -2.20 -0.34 2.68
N THR A 227 -1.54 -0.69 1.58
CA THR A 227 -0.08 -0.69 1.48
C THR A 227 0.46 0.73 1.55
N PRO A 228 1.40 1.02 2.48
CA PRO A 228 2.05 2.32 2.58
C PRO A 228 2.70 2.75 1.27
N PHE A 229 2.84 4.05 1.10
CA PHE A 229 3.57 4.65 -0.01
C PHE A 229 4.45 5.76 0.52
N TYR A 230 5.39 6.19 -0.30
CA TYR A 230 6.46 7.11 0.08
C TYR A 230 6.27 8.40 -0.70
N ILE A 231 6.45 9.52 0.00
CA ILE A 231 6.29 10.87 -0.55
C ILE A 231 7.62 11.60 -0.37
N THR A 232 8.07 12.30 -1.39
CA THR A 232 9.28 13.12 -1.30
C THR A 232 9.00 14.48 -0.65
N THR A 233 10.05 15.15 -0.16
CA THR A 233 9.92 16.51 0.38
C THR A 233 9.38 17.49 -0.67
N ASN A 234 9.76 17.31 -1.94
CA ASN A 234 9.31 18.17 -3.04
C ASN A 234 7.80 18.03 -3.29
N GLU A 235 7.31 16.80 -3.44
CA GLU A 235 5.87 16.50 -3.57
C GLU A 235 5.06 17.07 -2.40
N LEU A 236 5.58 16.91 -1.18
CA LEU A 236 4.92 17.43 0.01
C LEU A 236 4.82 18.97 -0.01
N GLN A 237 5.89 19.65 -0.40
CA GLN A 237 5.90 21.11 -0.52
C GLN A 237 5.00 21.59 -1.66
N PHE A 238 5.06 20.93 -2.82
CA PHE A 238 4.26 21.27 -3.99
C PHE A 238 2.76 21.11 -3.69
N SER A 239 2.35 20.02 -3.04
CA SER A 239 0.96 19.80 -2.63
C SER A 239 0.44 20.85 -1.64
N ASN A 240 1.31 21.47 -0.84
CA ASN A 240 0.94 22.57 0.04
C ASN A 240 0.70 23.88 -0.73
N VAL A 241 1.61 24.20 -1.66
CA VAL A 241 1.52 25.44 -2.47
C VAL A 241 0.32 25.40 -3.42
N TYR A 242 0.07 24.25 -4.05
CA TYR A 242 -0.98 24.08 -5.08
C TYR A 242 -2.16 23.24 -4.59
N GLN A 243 -2.49 23.29 -3.30
CA GLN A 243 -3.53 22.45 -2.69
C GLN A 243 -4.85 22.41 -3.46
N ASP A 244 -5.30 23.54 -4.02
CA ASP A 244 -6.58 23.62 -4.76
C ASP A 244 -6.55 22.95 -6.13
N LYS A 245 -5.39 22.50 -6.58
CA LYS A 245 -5.12 21.91 -7.90
C LYS A 245 -4.37 20.57 -7.80
N TYR A 246 -3.89 20.18 -6.62
CA TYR A 246 -3.07 18.99 -6.41
C TYR A 246 -3.93 17.78 -6.06
N PHE A 247 -3.63 16.65 -6.68
CA PHE A 247 -4.35 15.39 -6.48
C PHE A 247 -3.37 14.23 -6.36
N LEU A 248 -3.50 13.46 -5.29
CA LEU A 248 -2.86 12.16 -5.18
C LEU A 248 -3.74 11.12 -5.87
N TYR A 249 -3.16 10.33 -6.76
CA TYR A 249 -3.76 9.16 -7.39
C TYR A 249 -3.06 7.91 -6.85
N ARG A 250 -3.76 7.11 -6.05
CA ARG A 250 -3.23 5.84 -5.53
C ARG A 250 -3.73 4.69 -6.38
N VAL A 251 -2.82 4.08 -7.12
CA VAL A 251 -3.08 2.86 -7.89
C VAL A 251 -2.63 1.65 -7.08
N PHE A 252 -3.50 0.65 -6.93
CA PHE A 252 -3.24 -0.56 -6.13
C PHE A 252 -3.81 -1.81 -6.82
N GLY A 253 -3.38 -2.99 -6.38
CA GLY A 253 -3.77 -4.26 -7.02
C GLY A 253 -3.27 -4.38 -8.46
N PHE A 254 -2.15 -3.70 -8.79
CA PHE A 254 -1.76 -3.39 -10.16
C PHE A 254 -1.49 -4.61 -11.07
N ARG A 255 -1.29 -5.80 -10.49
CA ARG A 255 -0.96 -7.02 -11.24
C ARG A 255 -2.10 -7.56 -12.09
N GLU A 256 -3.32 -7.51 -11.57
CA GLU A 256 -4.45 -8.23 -12.15
C GLU A 256 -5.61 -7.28 -12.42
N SER A 257 -6.08 -6.62 -11.37
CA SER A 257 -7.24 -5.73 -11.43
C SER A 257 -6.85 -4.41 -10.77
N PRO A 258 -6.16 -3.51 -11.51
CA PRO A 258 -5.74 -2.23 -10.96
C PRO A 258 -6.95 -1.42 -10.58
N MET A 259 -6.94 -0.93 -9.35
CA MET A 259 -7.94 -0.03 -8.80
C MET A 259 -7.26 1.28 -8.42
N LEU A 260 -8.03 2.36 -8.43
CA LEU A 260 -7.57 3.71 -8.22
C LEU A 260 -8.46 4.41 -7.19
N TYR A 261 -7.87 5.15 -6.26
CA TYR A 261 -8.59 6.21 -5.56
C TYR A 261 -7.85 7.54 -5.71
N THR A 262 -8.57 8.64 -5.56
CA THR A 262 -8.00 10.00 -5.66
C THR A 262 -8.25 10.79 -4.38
N LEU A 263 -7.29 11.64 -4.01
CA LEU A 263 -7.41 12.55 -2.86
C LEU A 263 -6.88 13.94 -3.24
N PRO A 264 -7.73 14.98 -3.22
CA PRO A 264 -7.29 16.34 -3.48
C PRO A 264 -6.58 16.97 -2.27
N GLY A 265 -5.80 18.00 -2.53
CA GLY A 265 -5.29 18.90 -1.50
C GLY A 265 -3.94 18.53 -0.93
N PHE A 266 -3.61 19.21 0.17
CA PHE A 266 -2.36 19.02 0.87
C PHE A 266 -2.27 17.63 1.52
N LEU A 267 -1.20 16.89 1.24
CA LEU A 267 -1.02 15.51 1.69
C LEU A 267 -1.11 15.36 3.22
N ARG A 268 -0.67 16.34 4.03
CA ARG A 268 -0.77 16.24 5.50
C ARG A 268 -2.19 16.32 6.04
N ASN A 269 -3.15 16.81 5.26
CA ASN A 269 -4.54 16.83 5.69
C ASN A 269 -5.17 15.42 5.64
N ASN A 270 -4.60 14.54 4.80
CA ASN A 270 -5.15 13.21 4.53
C ASN A 270 -4.31 12.07 5.13
N PHE A 271 -3.01 12.30 5.39
CA PHE A 271 -2.06 11.25 5.79
C PHE A 271 -1.22 11.58 7.02
N GLN A 272 -0.99 10.56 7.85
CA GLN A 272 0.05 10.60 8.87
C GLN A 272 1.41 10.30 8.24
N LEU A 273 2.24 11.33 8.09
CA LEU A 273 3.58 11.19 7.50
C LEU A 273 4.63 10.93 8.59
N SER A 274 5.49 9.95 8.35
CA SER A 274 6.67 9.67 9.17
C SER A 274 7.93 9.92 8.33
N PRO A 275 8.96 10.57 8.87
CA PRO A 275 10.20 10.80 8.14
C PRO A 275 10.94 9.48 7.89
N THR A 276 11.44 9.31 6.68
CA THR A 276 12.15 8.10 6.23
C THR A 276 13.65 8.35 6.04
N GLU A 277 14.00 9.42 5.34
CA GLU A 277 15.38 9.81 5.06
C GLU A 277 15.57 11.32 5.22
N TYR A 278 16.78 11.72 5.64
CA TYR A 278 17.19 13.11 5.76
C TYR A 278 18.48 13.33 4.97
N SER A 279 18.52 14.37 4.16
CA SER A 279 19.76 14.84 3.54
C SER A 279 20.44 15.84 4.48
N ALA A 280 21.70 15.56 4.84
CA ALA A 280 22.54 16.50 5.59
C ALA A 280 23.51 17.21 4.64
N ARG A 281 23.65 18.52 4.79
CA ARG A 281 24.65 19.34 4.10
C ARG A 281 25.36 20.24 5.12
N ARG A 282 26.61 20.59 4.82
CA ARG A 282 27.43 21.50 5.63
C ARG A 282 27.45 22.88 5.00
#